data_AF-A0AAD9RX74-F1
#
_entry.id   AF-A0AAD9RX74-F1
#
_cell.length_a   1.000
_cell.length_b   1.000
_cell.length_c   1.000
_cell.angle_alpha   90.00
_cell.angle_beta   90.00
_cell.angle_gamma   90.00
#
_symmetry.space_group_name_H-M   'P 1'
#
loop_
_entity.id
_entity.type
_entity.pdbx_description
1 polymer ?
#
loop_
_entity_poly.entity_id
_entity_poly.type
_entity_poly.pdbx_seq_one_letter_code
_entity_poly.pdbx_strand_id
1 'polypeptide(L)'
;MVDEKLIKNVQSTFSIYGLVLSRTLSISLAKQLLQINEDEREDWLTGVIEKILSQNLVNPHVEVDHIRAAITDFMRSDVLKETETKINVIDVYDVPKVKYDLSRKKFVLEKVDQELYSDAKQKGTLFKDRFEIIWYRVLRHELFTPSKFGEKNTHKIEITPIEYLLSESKSGDVYTLGLLTEFSEDQYYLEDPGGAVKLDLKKAISFFI
;
A
#
# COMPACT_ATOMS: atom_id res chain seq x y z
N MET A 1 -31.08 -33.41 -17.82
CA MET A 1 -29.77 -33.35 -18.53
C MET A 1 -29.24 -31.95 -18.35
N VAL A 2 -27.93 -31.77 -18.15
CA VAL A 2 -27.34 -30.42 -18.02
C VAL A 2 -27.49 -29.71 -19.35
N ASP A 3 -27.93 -28.44 -19.32
CA ASP A 3 -28.02 -27.62 -20.52
C ASP A 3 -26.64 -27.46 -21.17
N GLU A 4 -26.54 -27.82 -22.45
CA GLU A 4 -25.31 -27.70 -23.24
C GLU A 4 -24.86 -26.24 -23.35
N LYS A 5 -25.79 -25.29 -23.25
CA LYS A 5 -25.51 -23.85 -23.19
C LYS A 5 -24.74 -23.49 -21.91
N LEU A 6 -25.13 -24.06 -20.77
CA LEU A 6 -24.49 -23.78 -19.48
C LEU A 6 -23.06 -24.34 -19.44
N ILE A 7 -22.85 -25.55 -19.98
CA ILE A 7 -21.50 -26.14 -20.07
C ILE A 7 -20.58 -25.28 -20.93
N LYS A 8 -21.08 -24.81 -22.08
CA LYS A 8 -20.32 -23.90 -22.96
C LYS A 8 -20.01 -22.58 -22.26
N ASN A 9 -20.97 -22.02 -21.52
CA ASN A 9 -20.76 -20.80 -20.74
C ASN A 9 -19.61 -20.98 -19.73
N VAL A 10 -19.66 -22.03 -18.91
CA VAL A 10 -18.60 -22.33 -17.95
C VAL A 10 -17.23 -22.43 -18.63
N GLN A 11 -17.14 -23.14 -19.75
CA GLN A 11 -15.88 -23.26 -20.49
C GLN A 11 -15.39 -21.95 -21.06
N SER A 12 -16.29 -21.13 -21.63
CA SER A 12 -15.93 -19.81 -22.16
C SER A 12 -15.47 -18.87 -21.07
N THR A 13 -16.14 -18.85 -19.91
CA THR A 13 -15.75 -17.99 -18.80
C THR A 13 -14.36 -18.37 -18.30
N PHE A 14 -14.09 -19.66 -18.02
CA PHE A 14 -12.75 -20.09 -17.63
C PHE A 14 -11.68 -19.70 -18.66
N SER A 15 -11.98 -19.85 -19.96
CA SER A 15 -11.07 -19.46 -21.03
C SER A 15 -10.82 -17.95 -21.09
N ILE A 16 -11.81 -17.10 -20.78
CA ILE A 16 -11.65 -15.64 -20.72
C ILE A 16 -10.64 -15.25 -19.63
N TYR A 17 -10.64 -15.96 -18.51
CA TYR A 17 -9.68 -15.78 -17.41
C TYR A 17 -8.36 -16.54 -17.62
N GLY A 18 -8.12 -17.10 -18.81
CA GLY A 18 -6.86 -17.77 -19.16
C GLY A 18 -6.69 -19.15 -18.53
N LEU A 19 -7.77 -19.76 -18.04
CA LEU A 19 -7.77 -21.09 -17.42
C LEU A 19 -8.27 -22.16 -18.40
N VAL A 20 -7.68 -23.35 -18.32
CA VAL A 20 -8.07 -24.53 -19.12
C VAL A 20 -8.83 -25.51 -18.25
N LEU A 21 -10.11 -25.69 -18.55
CA LEU A 21 -11.00 -26.59 -17.84
C LEU A 21 -11.39 -27.78 -18.71
N SER A 22 -11.20 -29.01 -18.20
CA SER A 22 -11.61 -30.22 -18.92
C SER A 22 -13.13 -30.30 -19.08
N ARG A 23 -13.59 -30.96 -20.14
CA ARG A 23 -15.04 -31.10 -20.41
C ARG A 23 -15.77 -31.82 -19.28
N THR A 24 -15.15 -32.83 -18.66
CA THR A 24 -15.69 -33.57 -17.52
C THR A 24 -15.89 -32.67 -16.30
N LEU A 25 -14.90 -31.83 -15.99
CA LEU A 25 -15.00 -30.84 -14.91
C LEU A 25 -16.04 -29.77 -15.19
N SER A 26 -16.12 -29.31 -16.44
CA SER A 26 -17.12 -28.32 -16.88
C SER A 26 -18.54 -28.84 -16.67
N ILE A 27 -18.79 -30.11 -16.99
CA ILE A 27 -20.08 -30.77 -16.72
C ILE A 27 -20.36 -30.86 -15.22
N SER A 28 -19.34 -31.21 -14.41
CA SER A 28 -19.49 -31.30 -12.96
C SER A 28 -19.85 -29.96 -12.33
N LEU A 29 -19.14 -28.89 -12.71
CA LEU A 29 -19.37 -27.53 -12.21
C LEU A 29 -20.73 -26.99 -12.67
N ALA A 30 -21.09 -27.21 -13.94
CA ALA A 30 -22.40 -26.84 -14.46
C ALA A 30 -23.55 -27.54 -13.71
N LYS A 31 -23.38 -28.80 -13.27
CA LYS A 31 -24.37 -29.48 -12.42
C LYS A 31 -24.53 -28.81 -11.06
N GLN A 32 -23.44 -28.33 -10.46
CA GLN A 32 -23.49 -27.63 -9.18
C GLN A 32 -24.16 -26.26 -9.32
N LEU A 33 -23.86 -25.52 -10.39
CA LEU A 33 -24.49 -24.23 -10.70
C LEU A 33 -26.01 -24.30 -10.88
N LEU A 34 -26.56 -25.45 -11.30
CA LEU A 34 -28.01 -25.64 -11.41
C LEU A 34 -28.74 -25.59 -10.06
N GLN A 35 -28.03 -25.79 -8.94
CA GLN A 35 -28.58 -25.67 -7.60
C GLN A 35 -28.70 -24.21 -7.14
N ILE A 36 -28.14 -23.28 -7.92
CA ILE A 36 -28.10 -21.84 -7.65
C ILE A 36 -29.12 -21.16 -8.57
N ASN A 37 -29.75 -20.09 -8.07
CA ASN A 37 -30.66 -19.24 -8.82
C ASN A 37 -30.01 -18.71 -10.10
N GLU A 38 -30.77 -18.58 -11.18
CA GLU A 38 -30.23 -18.16 -12.49
C GLU A 38 -29.50 -16.83 -12.46
N ASP A 39 -30.03 -15.88 -11.69
CA ASP A 39 -29.50 -14.52 -11.57
C ASP A 39 -28.15 -14.46 -10.84
N GLU A 40 -27.83 -15.48 -10.02
CA GLU A 40 -26.61 -15.53 -9.19
C GLU A 40 -25.51 -16.42 -9.78
N ARG A 41 -25.80 -17.19 -10.85
CA ARG A 41 -24.86 -18.17 -11.41
C ARG A 41 -23.59 -17.53 -11.97
N GLU A 42 -23.71 -16.36 -12.59
CA GLU A 42 -22.58 -15.66 -13.19
C GLU A 42 -21.64 -15.08 -12.12
N ASP A 43 -22.20 -14.49 -11.07
CA ASP A 43 -21.46 -13.99 -9.92
C ASP A 43 -20.76 -15.13 -9.17
N TRP A 44 -21.45 -16.25 -8.96
CA TRP A 44 -20.87 -17.42 -8.31
C TRP A 44 -19.73 -18.02 -9.14
N LEU A 45 -19.91 -18.14 -10.46
CA LEU A 45 -18.89 -18.64 -11.38
C LEU A 45 -17.65 -17.74 -11.38
N THR A 46 -17.85 -16.42 -11.44
CA THR A 46 -16.76 -15.44 -11.40
C THR A 46 -16.02 -15.49 -10.08
N GLY A 47 -16.75 -15.54 -8.96
CA GLY A 47 -16.16 -15.63 -7.62
C GLY A 47 -15.35 -16.90 -7.40
N VAL A 48 -15.80 -18.06 -7.90
CA VAL A 48 -15.01 -19.29 -7.86
C VAL A 48 -13.75 -19.17 -8.70
N ILE A 49 -13.80 -18.56 -9.90
CA ILE A 49 -12.62 -18.34 -10.74
C ILE A 49 -11.60 -17.43 -10.03
N GLU A 50 -12.04 -16.35 -9.38
CA GLU A 50 -11.16 -15.47 -8.61
C GLU A 50 -10.46 -16.23 -7.48
N LYS A 51 -11.17 -17.12 -6.77
CA LYS A 51 -10.55 -17.99 -5.77
C LYS A 51 -9.56 -18.96 -6.38
N ILE A 52 -9.82 -19.54 -7.55
CA ILE A 52 -8.85 -20.39 -8.27
C ILE A 52 -7.59 -19.59 -8.60
N LEU A 53 -7.73 -18.38 -9.15
CA LEU A 53 -6.59 -17.53 -9.49
C LEU A 53 -5.74 -17.18 -8.25
N SER A 54 -6.36 -17.05 -7.07
CA SER A 54 -5.65 -16.80 -5.81
C SER A 54 -4.83 -17.99 -5.28
N GLN A 55 -5.01 -19.19 -5.84
CA GLN A 55 -4.27 -20.40 -5.44
C GLN A 55 -2.85 -20.49 -6.03
N ASN A 56 -2.40 -19.51 -6.84
CA ASN A 56 -1.07 -19.48 -7.46
C ASN A 56 -0.74 -20.76 -8.26
N LEU A 57 -1.58 -21.12 -9.23
CA LEU A 57 -1.35 -22.32 -10.03
C LEU A 57 -0.03 -22.26 -10.81
N VAL A 58 0.67 -23.40 -10.89
CA VAL A 58 1.92 -23.54 -11.67
C VAL A 58 1.66 -23.47 -13.17
N ASN A 59 0.47 -23.89 -13.61
CA ASN A 59 0.06 -23.93 -15.00
C ASN A 59 -1.45 -23.63 -15.12
N PRO A 60 -1.96 -23.29 -16.31
CA PRO A 60 -3.34 -22.86 -16.47
C PRO A 60 -4.38 -23.99 -16.37
N HIS A 61 -3.98 -25.24 -16.17
CA HIS A 61 -4.94 -26.36 -16.09
C HIS A 61 -5.58 -26.43 -14.71
N VAL A 62 -6.91 -26.41 -14.72
CA VAL A 62 -7.72 -26.53 -13.51
C VAL A 62 -8.04 -28.00 -13.27
N GLU A 63 -7.76 -28.45 -12.05
CA GLU A 63 -8.00 -29.82 -11.59
C GLU A 63 -9.16 -29.83 -10.59
N VAL A 64 -9.66 -31.04 -10.27
CA VAL A 64 -10.76 -31.22 -9.32
C VAL A 64 -10.46 -30.56 -7.97
N ASP A 65 -9.22 -30.67 -7.49
CA ASP A 65 -8.81 -30.15 -6.18
C ASP A 65 -8.79 -28.62 -6.15
N HIS A 66 -8.37 -27.97 -7.25
CA HIS A 66 -8.43 -26.51 -7.39
C HIS A 66 -9.86 -25.98 -7.26
N ILE A 67 -10.82 -26.65 -7.92
CA ILE A 67 -12.24 -26.28 -7.87
C ILE A 67 -12.80 -26.53 -6.47
N ARG A 68 -12.48 -27.68 -5.86
CA ARG A 68 -12.97 -28.01 -4.51
C ARG A 68 -12.48 -27.00 -3.48
N ALA A 69 -11.20 -26.63 -3.52
CA ALA A 69 -10.62 -25.61 -2.66
C ALA A 69 -11.30 -24.25 -2.89
N ALA A 70 -11.46 -23.84 -4.16
CA ALA A 70 -12.06 -22.56 -4.50
C ALA A 70 -13.52 -22.44 -4.05
N ILE A 71 -14.33 -23.49 -4.25
CA ILE A 71 -15.73 -23.51 -3.78
C ILE A 71 -15.76 -23.46 -2.25
N THR A 72 -14.89 -24.21 -1.57
CA THR A 72 -14.83 -24.20 -0.10
C THR A 72 -14.49 -22.80 0.42
N ASP A 73 -13.50 -22.14 -0.18
CA ASP A 73 -13.08 -20.79 0.20
C ASP A 73 -14.10 -19.71 -0.20
N PHE A 74 -14.80 -19.89 -1.32
CA PHE A 74 -15.86 -18.99 -1.76
C PHE A 74 -17.04 -19.04 -0.79
N MET A 75 -17.47 -20.24 -0.40
CA MET A 75 -18.54 -20.45 0.59
C MET A 75 -18.11 -20.03 2.01
N ARG A 76 -16.82 -20.09 2.32
CA ARG A 76 -16.25 -19.59 3.57
C ARG A 76 -15.96 -18.10 3.54
N SER A 77 -16.19 -17.37 2.45
CA SER A 77 -15.81 -15.95 2.38
C SER A 77 -16.54 -15.06 3.41
N ASP A 78 -17.72 -15.51 3.89
CA ASP A 78 -18.46 -14.88 4.99
C ASP A 78 -18.01 -15.34 6.40
N VAL A 79 -17.11 -16.32 6.46
CA VAL A 79 -16.61 -16.93 7.70
C VAL A 79 -15.13 -16.58 7.82
N LEU A 80 -14.78 -15.91 8.93
CA LEU A 80 -13.38 -15.64 9.26
C LEU A 80 -12.54 -16.91 9.08
N LYS A 81 -11.36 -16.79 8.46
CA LYS A 81 -10.40 -17.90 8.42
C LYS A 81 -10.10 -18.32 9.87
N GLU A 82 -9.71 -19.57 10.11
CA GLU A 82 -9.37 -20.02 11.48
C GLU A 82 -8.30 -19.14 12.17
N THR A 83 -7.49 -18.43 11.37
CA THR A 83 -6.46 -17.48 11.83
C THR A 83 -6.98 -16.06 12.09
N GLU A 84 -8.23 -15.76 11.74
CA GLU A 84 -8.81 -14.43 11.81
C GLU A 84 -9.86 -14.37 12.93
N THR A 85 -9.77 -13.37 13.79
CA THR A 85 -10.75 -13.15 14.85
C THR A 85 -11.51 -11.84 14.60
N LYS A 86 -12.71 -11.71 15.18
CA LYS A 86 -13.51 -10.47 15.09
C LYS A 86 -12.81 -9.27 15.76
N ILE A 87 -11.91 -9.53 16.71
CA ILE A 87 -11.20 -8.51 17.50
C ILE A 87 -9.76 -8.97 17.68
N ASN A 88 -8.82 -8.26 17.03
CA ASN A 88 -7.40 -8.51 17.19
C ASN A 88 -6.81 -7.47 18.16
N VAL A 89 -6.08 -7.94 19.16
CA VAL A 89 -5.20 -7.09 19.99
C VAL A 89 -3.80 -7.27 19.44
N ILE A 90 -3.16 -6.18 19.01
CA ILE A 90 -1.82 -6.20 18.44
C ILE A 90 -0.85 -5.74 19.52
N ASP A 91 0.11 -6.59 19.88
CA ASP A 91 1.20 -6.20 20.77
C ASP A 91 2.06 -5.14 20.07
N VAL A 92 2.47 -4.09 20.79
CA VAL A 92 3.40 -3.07 20.29
C VAL A 92 4.70 -3.70 19.78
N TYR A 93 5.11 -4.81 20.37
CA TYR A 93 6.30 -5.58 20.00
C TYR A 93 6.13 -6.34 18.67
N ASP A 94 4.89 -6.64 18.27
CA ASP A 94 4.57 -7.28 17.00
C ASP A 94 4.37 -6.29 15.85
N VAL A 95 4.32 -4.98 16.15
CA VAL A 95 4.12 -3.95 15.13
C VAL A 95 5.38 -3.84 14.25
N PRO A 96 5.29 -4.14 12.95
CA PRO A 96 6.42 -3.99 12.06
C PRO A 96 6.76 -2.51 11.87
N LYS A 97 8.05 -2.19 11.73
CA LYS A 97 8.47 -0.83 11.42
C LYS A 97 8.22 -0.55 9.94
N VAL A 98 7.65 0.62 9.68
CA VAL A 98 7.45 1.11 8.32
C VAL A 98 8.65 1.96 7.93
N LYS A 99 9.30 1.62 6.83
CA LYS A 99 10.45 2.36 6.29
C LYS A 99 10.21 2.67 4.82
N TYR A 100 10.67 3.84 4.37
CA TYR A 100 10.63 4.17 2.96
C TYR A 100 11.84 3.56 2.24
N ASP A 101 11.61 2.67 1.29
CA ASP A 101 12.63 2.15 0.40
C ASP A 101 12.82 3.13 -0.77
N LEU A 102 13.97 3.81 -0.76
CA LEU A 102 14.36 4.79 -1.79
C LEU A 102 14.47 4.17 -3.19
N SER A 103 15.01 2.95 -3.28
CA SER A 103 15.20 2.25 -4.55
C SER A 103 13.86 1.84 -5.17
N ARG A 104 12.93 1.36 -4.34
CA ARG A 104 11.59 0.94 -4.76
C ARG A 104 10.57 2.08 -4.79
N LYS A 105 10.90 3.22 -4.19
CA LYS A 105 10.01 4.37 -3.95
C LYS A 105 8.70 3.99 -3.26
N LYS A 106 8.75 3.02 -2.34
CA LYS A 106 7.60 2.45 -1.64
C LYS A 106 7.89 2.29 -0.16
N PHE A 107 6.84 2.33 0.66
CA PHE A 107 6.97 1.93 2.06
C PHE A 107 7.05 0.41 2.14
N VAL A 108 8.02 -0.08 2.91
CA VAL A 108 8.25 -1.49 3.18
C VAL A 108 8.17 -1.73 4.67
N LEU A 109 7.75 -2.95 5.04
CA LEU A 109 7.76 -3.40 6.42
C LEU A 109 9.10 -4.04 6.73
N GLU A 110 9.73 -3.57 7.80
CA GLU A 110 10.98 -4.08 8.33
C GLU A 110 10.69 -4.73 9.69
N LYS A 111 11.18 -5.96 9.87
CA LYS A 111 11.18 -6.58 11.19
C LYS A 111 12.21 -5.86 12.05
N VAL A 112 11.80 -5.45 13.24
CA VAL A 112 12.69 -4.77 14.19
C VAL A 112 13.13 -5.78 15.22
N ASP A 113 14.44 -5.92 15.39
CA ASP A 113 15.00 -6.60 16.54
C ASP A 113 14.79 -5.73 17.77
N GLN A 114 14.14 -6.29 18.79
CA GLN A 114 13.70 -5.56 19.98
C GLN A 114 14.85 -5.38 20.96
N GLU A 115 15.63 -4.31 20.77
CA GLU A 115 16.66 -3.90 21.73
C GLU A 115 16.13 -2.78 22.65
N LEU A 116 15.83 -3.12 23.91
CA LEU A 116 15.44 -2.13 24.93
C LEU A 116 16.57 -1.13 25.23
N TYR A 117 17.82 -1.57 25.11
CA TYR A 117 19.02 -0.77 25.35
C TYR A 117 19.76 -0.58 24.03
N SER A 118 19.27 0.37 23.24
CA SER A 118 19.86 0.69 21.94
C SER A 118 21.11 1.56 22.07
N ASP A 119 21.98 1.48 21.06
CA ASP A 119 23.13 2.38 20.92
C ASP A 119 22.69 3.85 20.73
N ALA A 120 23.56 4.78 21.11
CA ALA A 120 23.31 6.22 21.01
C ALA A 120 22.91 6.66 19.58
N LYS A 121 23.40 5.97 18.54
CA LYS A 121 23.05 6.24 17.14
C LYS A 121 21.55 6.08 16.87
N GLN A 122 20.86 5.16 17.55
CA GLN A 122 19.44 4.91 17.33
C GLN A 122 18.57 6.13 17.67
N LYS A 123 19.00 6.97 18.62
CA LYS A 123 18.31 8.22 18.92
C LYS A 123 18.31 9.18 17.73
N GLY A 124 19.44 9.31 17.04
CA GLY A 124 19.52 10.12 15.81
C GLY A 124 18.69 9.52 14.68
N THR A 125 18.75 8.20 14.50
CA THR A 125 17.96 7.46 13.52
C THR A 125 16.46 7.67 13.73
N LEU A 126 15.98 7.74 14.97
CA LEU A 126 14.57 7.99 15.27
C LEU A 126 14.07 9.31 14.67
N PHE A 127 14.81 10.41 14.83
CA PHE A 127 14.42 11.71 14.29
C PHE A 127 14.52 11.73 12.77
N LYS A 128 15.55 11.10 12.21
CA LYS A 128 15.71 10.93 10.77
C LYS A 128 14.53 10.15 10.16
N ASP A 129 14.16 9.02 10.73
CA ASP A 129 13.06 8.18 10.25
C ASP A 129 11.71 8.94 10.31
N ARG A 130 11.47 9.68 11.39
CA ARG A 130 10.28 10.53 11.54
C ARG A 130 10.22 11.60 10.46
N PHE A 131 11.33 12.29 10.22
CA PHE A 131 11.44 13.28 9.17
C PHE A 131 11.20 12.66 7.79
N GLU A 132 11.86 11.55 7.48
CA GLU A 132 11.77 10.89 6.18
C GLU A 132 10.34 10.43 5.85
N ILE A 133 9.60 9.87 6.81
CA ILE A 133 8.21 9.49 6.60
C ILE A 133 7.35 10.69 6.18
N ILE A 134 7.52 11.82 6.87
CA ILE A 134 6.80 13.06 6.54
C ILE A 134 7.26 13.59 5.19
N TRP A 135 8.57 13.66 4.95
CA TRP A 135 9.17 14.10 3.71
C TRP A 135 8.61 13.36 2.50
N TYR A 136 8.66 12.02 2.49
CA TYR A 136 8.14 11.23 1.38
C TYR A 136 6.62 11.28 1.25
N ARG A 137 5.88 11.51 2.34
CA ARG A 137 4.44 11.75 2.28
C ARG A 137 4.13 13.08 1.60
N VAL A 138 4.85 14.14 1.97
CA VAL A 138 4.70 15.48 1.40
C VAL A 138 5.04 15.46 -0.09
N LEU A 139 6.13 14.80 -0.50
CA LEU A 139 6.52 14.71 -1.92
C LEU A 139 5.52 13.97 -2.82
N ARG A 140 4.58 13.21 -2.24
CA ARG A 140 3.50 12.53 -2.98
C ARG A 140 2.23 13.37 -3.09
N HIS A 141 2.15 14.47 -2.35
CA HIS A 141 1.03 15.39 -2.46
C HIS A 141 1.16 16.22 -3.74
N GLU A 142 0.02 16.50 -4.39
CA GLU A 142 -0.04 17.09 -5.74
C GLU A 142 0.73 18.42 -5.84
N LEU A 143 0.61 19.26 -4.81
CA LEU A 143 1.29 20.56 -4.73
C LEU A 143 2.83 20.47 -4.74
N PHE A 144 3.41 19.39 -4.22
CA PHE A 144 4.86 19.23 -4.06
C PHE A 144 5.47 18.22 -5.04
N THR A 145 4.64 17.53 -5.82
CA THR A 145 5.12 16.57 -6.81
C THR A 145 5.74 17.34 -7.99
N PRO A 146 6.97 17.03 -8.44
CA PRO A 146 7.59 17.74 -9.56
C PRO A 146 6.73 17.67 -10.82
N SER A 147 6.76 18.73 -11.65
CA SER A 147 6.07 18.75 -12.94
C SER A 147 6.56 17.62 -13.84
N LYS A 148 5.62 16.95 -14.50
CA LYS A 148 5.97 16.04 -15.60
C LYS A 148 6.58 16.88 -16.72
N PHE A 149 7.50 16.26 -17.46
CA PHE A 149 8.17 16.91 -18.58
C PHE A 149 7.13 17.45 -19.57
N GLY A 150 7.11 18.76 -19.81
CA GLY A 150 6.16 19.43 -20.70
C GLY A 150 4.98 20.16 -20.01
N GLU A 151 4.77 19.97 -18.71
CA GLU A 151 3.71 20.69 -17.96
C GLU A 151 4.24 21.99 -17.34
N LYS A 152 3.69 23.14 -17.75
CA LYS A 152 3.89 24.44 -17.07
C LYS A 152 2.86 24.60 -15.96
N ASN A 153 3.06 23.88 -14.85
CA ASN A 153 2.18 24.00 -13.69
C ASN A 153 2.65 25.16 -12.81
N THR A 154 1.87 26.25 -12.75
CA THR A 154 2.24 27.52 -12.09
C THR A 154 2.01 27.53 -10.58
N HIS A 155 1.35 26.51 -10.02
CA HIS A 155 0.91 26.45 -8.61
C HIS A 155 1.67 25.40 -7.79
N LYS A 156 2.83 24.93 -8.29
CA LYS A 156 3.63 23.92 -7.60
C LYS A 156 4.64 24.55 -6.65
N ILE A 157 4.86 23.87 -5.54
CA ILE A 157 5.78 24.28 -4.48
C ILE A 157 6.98 23.32 -4.50
N GLU A 158 8.17 23.87 -4.75
CA GLU A 158 9.43 23.13 -4.66
C GLU A 158 9.96 23.23 -3.22
N ILE A 159 10.06 22.09 -2.53
CA ILE A 159 10.67 22.02 -1.21
C ILE A 159 12.18 22.03 -1.36
N THR A 160 12.82 23.00 -0.74
CA THR A 160 14.26 23.21 -0.78
C THR A 160 14.90 22.67 0.51
N PRO A 161 15.81 21.69 0.42
CA PRO A 161 16.63 21.25 1.54
C PRO A 161 17.43 22.40 2.18
N ILE A 162 17.65 22.34 3.49
CA ILE A 162 18.29 23.43 4.25
C ILE A 162 19.74 23.67 3.79
N GLU A 163 20.47 22.64 3.36
CA GLU A 163 21.82 22.77 2.81
C GLU A 163 21.93 23.76 1.62
N TYR A 164 20.86 23.90 0.83
CA TYR A 164 20.82 24.85 -0.29
C TYR A 164 20.63 26.30 0.16
N LEU A 165 19.97 26.50 1.30
CA LEU A 165 19.86 27.82 1.95
C LEU A 165 21.22 28.25 2.50
N LEU A 166 21.93 27.32 3.15
CA LEU A 166 23.25 27.58 3.75
C LEU A 166 24.35 27.84 2.70
N SER A 167 24.18 27.34 1.48
CA SER A 167 25.11 27.58 0.36
C SER A 167 24.77 28.81 -0.48
N GLU A 168 23.75 29.60 -0.09
CA GLU A 168 23.25 30.77 -0.82
C GLU A 168 22.86 30.46 -2.29
N SER A 169 22.59 29.19 -2.60
CA SER A 169 22.23 28.74 -3.94
C SER A 169 20.79 29.07 -4.33
N LYS A 170 19.95 29.42 -3.35
CA LYS A 170 18.55 29.83 -3.48
C LYS A 170 18.32 31.11 -2.68
N SER A 171 17.61 32.08 -3.27
CA SER A 171 17.28 33.37 -2.65
C SER A 171 15.82 33.77 -2.92
N GLY A 172 15.25 34.61 -2.04
CA GLY A 172 13.85 35.05 -2.12
C GLY A 172 12.90 34.16 -1.32
N ASP A 173 11.68 33.96 -1.84
CA ASP A 173 10.67 33.13 -1.21
C ASP A 173 11.03 31.65 -1.39
N VAL A 174 11.34 30.98 -0.28
CA VAL A 174 11.71 29.57 -0.28
C VAL A 174 10.76 28.77 0.61
N TYR A 175 10.36 27.61 0.11
CA TYR A 175 9.61 26.62 0.87
C TYR A 175 10.57 25.54 1.34
N THR A 176 10.58 25.25 2.63
CA THR A 176 11.43 24.23 3.22
C THR A 176 10.63 23.41 4.23
N LEU A 177 11.14 22.22 4.56
CA LEU A 177 10.52 21.31 5.52
C LEU A 177 11.61 20.84 6.49
N GLY A 178 11.33 20.94 7.78
CA GLY A 178 12.25 20.52 8.83
C GLY A 178 11.55 20.41 10.19
N LEU A 179 12.29 19.95 11.19
CA LEU A 179 11.88 19.94 12.57
C LEU A 179 12.10 21.33 13.18
N LEU A 180 11.05 21.90 13.76
CA LEU A 180 11.17 23.12 14.55
C LEU A 180 11.77 22.78 15.92
N THR A 181 12.92 23.36 16.24
CA THR A 181 13.63 23.15 17.50
C THR A 181 13.88 24.48 18.21
N GLU A 182 13.96 24.43 19.54
CA GLU A 182 14.30 25.56 20.39
C GLU A 182 15.53 25.19 21.22
N PHE A 183 16.65 25.86 20.97
CA PHE A 183 17.93 25.57 21.64
C PHE A 183 18.07 26.34 22.95
N SER A 184 17.55 27.56 22.97
CA SER A 184 17.44 28.44 24.14
C SER A 184 16.21 29.31 23.97
N GLU A 185 15.77 29.97 25.05
CA GLU A 185 14.58 30.82 25.05
C GLU A 185 14.58 31.81 23.88
N ASP A 186 13.50 31.81 23.10
CA ASP A 186 13.29 32.64 21.91
C ASP A 186 14.31 32.41 20.76
N GLN A 187 15.04 31.29 20.77
CA GLN A 187 15.96 30.91 19.70
C GLN A 187 15.49 29.65 18.98
N TYR A 188 14.71 29.89 17.92
CA TYR A 188 14.15 28.86 17.07
C TYR A 188 15.06 28.50 15.91
N TYR A 189 15.10 27.21 15.59
CA TYR A 189 15.81 26.64 14.47
C TYR A 189 14.89 25.71 13.70
N LEU A 190 15.16 25.56 12.40
CA LEU A 190 14.60 24.50 11.58
C LEU A 190 15.72 23.53 11.24
N GLU A 191 15.47 22.24 11.41
CA GLU A 191 16.46 21.18 11.21
C GLU A 191 16.00 20.13 10.19
N ASP A 192 16.89 19.72 9.30
CA ASP A 192 16.73 18.57 8.40
C ASP A 192 18.04 17.74 8.40
N PRO A 193 18.12 16.59 7.69
CA PRO A 193 19.37 15.82 7.62
C PRO A 193 20.57 16.56 6.99
N GLY A 194 20.33 17.66 6.27
CA GLY A 194 21.36 18.48 5.61
C GLY A 194 21.88 19.63 6.49
N GLY A 195 21.15 20.03 7.54
CA GLY A 195 21.64 21.00 8.50
C GLY A 195 20.55 21.69 9.32
N ALA A 196 20.94 22.82 9.92
CA ALA A 196 20.05 23.64 10.74
C ALA A 196 20.14 25.11 10.30
N VAL A 197 18.99 25.80 10.27
CA VAL A 197 18.92 27.23 9.99
C VAL A 197 18.15 27.94 11.11
N LYS A 198 18.66 29.09 11.56
CA LYS A 198 18.00 29.91 12.57
C LYS A 198 16.77 30.60 11.97
N LEU A 199 15.67 30.62 12.70
CA LEU A 199 14.42 31.24 12.27
C LEU A 199 14.17 32.57 13.00
N ASP A 200 13.66 33.57 12.26
CA ASP A 200 13.00 34.75 12.84
C ASP A 200 11.49 34.62 12.60
N LEU A 201 10.75 34.30 13.65
CA LEU A 201 9.31 34.04 13.60
C LEU A 201 8.46 35.27 13.98
N LYS A 202 9.04 36.47 14.15
CA LYS A 202 8.32 37.67 14.61
C LYS A 202 7.13 38.08 13.74
N LYS A 203 7.14 37.70 12.45
CA LYS A 203 6.08 37.99 11.47
C LYS A 203 5.31 36.74 11.03
N ALA A 204 5.54 35.61 11.68
CA ALA A 204 4.84 34.38 11.36
C ALA A 204 3.35 34.50 11.74
N ILE A 205 2.48 33.99 10.86
CA ILE A 205 1.04 33.88 11.12
C ILE A 205 0.74 32.41 11.36
N SER A 206 0.13 32.09 12.51
CA SER A 206 -0.36 30.74 12.76
C SER A 206 -1.68 30.53 12.03
N PHE A 207 -1.73 29.47 11.23
CA PHE A 207 -2.98 28.97 10.67
C PHE A 207 -3.42 27.77 11.52
N PHE A 208 -4.26 28.04 12.53
CA PHE A 208 -4.97 26.96 13.21
C PHE A 208 -6.15 26.52 12.31
N ILE A 209 -6.18 25.24 11.93
CA ILE A 209 -7.34 24.57 11.34
C ILE A 209 -8.05 23.81 12.44
#